data_AF-A0AAD6RWB2-F1
#
_entry.id   AF-A0AAD6RWB2-F1
#
_cell.length_a   1.000
_cell.length_b   1.000
_cell.length_c   1.000
_cell.angle_alpha   90.00
_cell.angle_beta   90.00
_cell.angle_gamma   90.00
#
_symmetry.space_group_name_H-M   'P 1'
#
loop_
_entity.id
_entity.type
_entity.pdbx_description
1 polymer ?
#
loop_
_entity_poly.entity_id
_entity_poly.type
_entity_poly.pdbx_seq_one_letter_code
_entity_poly.pdbx_strand_id
1 'polypeptide(L)' 'YWASLQPAQRVYIDGALSKPDEADWEDLAKLNGKNGLMHIMATLLWWGDYVGDGEDVFQYNDWTRAVEDVTWVLRQL' A
#
# COMPACT_ATOMS: atom_id res chain seq x y z
N TYR A 1 -8.06 6.24 -0.96
CA TYR A 1 -8.61 4.88 -1.04
C TYR A 1 -7.76 3.87 -0.25
N TRP A 2 -6.45 3.74 -0.50
CA TRP A 2 -5.60 2.84 0.30
C TRP A 2 -5.56 3.16 1.80
N ALA A 3 -5.43 4.44 2.15
CA ALA A 3 -5.38 4.89 3.55
C ALA A 3 -6.67 4.60 4.35
N SER A 4 -7.84 4.54 3.69
CA SER A 4 -9.11 4.24 4.36
C SER A 4 -9.34 2.74 4.61
N LEU A 5 -8.46 1.88 4.08
CA LEU A 5 -8.49 0.44 4.27
C LEU A 5 -7.48 -0.02 5.33
N GLN A 6 -6.81 0.93 5.97
CA GLN A 6 -5.80 0.65 6.98
C GLN A 6 -6.48 0.40 8.33
N PRO A 7 -6.08 -0.64 9.06
CA PRO A 7 -6.49 -0.86 10.44
C PRO A 7 -6.16 0.35 11.30
N ALA A 8 -6.99 0.64 12.31
CA ALA A 8 -6.73 1.72 13.26
C ALA A 8 -5.40 1.54 14.03
N GLN A 9 -4.91 0.30 14.14
CA GLN A 9 -3.62 -0.05 14.74
C GLN A 9 -2.42 0.47 13.93
N ARG A 10 -2.62 0.79 12.64
CA ARG A 10 -1.58 1.33 11.77
C ARG A 10 -1.50 2.84 11.91
N VAL A 11 -0.66 3.29 12.84
CA VAL A 11 -0.41 4.71 13.11
C VAL A 11 0.72 5.20 12.20
N TYR A 12 0.59 6.42 11.68
CA TYR A 12 1.65 7.04 10.89
C TYR A 12 2.79 7.52 11.80
N ILE A 13 3.98 6.96 11.62
CA ILE A 13 5.19 7.25 12.41
C ILE A 13 6.36 7.39 11.43
N ASP A 14 7.13 8.48 11.55
CA ASP A 14 8.35 8.73 10.78
C ASP A 14 8.22 8.55 9.25
N GLY A 15 7.09 8.98 8.68
CA GLY A 15 6.89 8.94 7.24
C GLY A 15 6.25 7.66 6.70
N ALA A 16 5.97 6.67 7.56
CA ALA A 16 5.37 5.39 7.17
C ALA A 16 4.25 4.95 8.13
N LEU A 17 3.39 4.05 7.67
CA LEU A 17 2.42 3.40 8.54
C LEU A 17 3.11 2.31 9.36
N SER A 18 2.81 2.25 10.66
CA SER A 18 3.31 1.19 11.53
C SER A 18 2.89 -0.20 11.03
N LYS A 19 3.71 -1.19 11.36
CA LYS A 19 3.54 -2.60 10.96
C LYS A 19 3.39 -3.46 12.23
N PRO A 20 2.23 -3.40 12.91
CA PRO A 20 2.00 -4.20 14.11
C PRO A 20 1.95 -5.70 13.77
N ASP A 21 2.39 -6.54 14.70
CA ASP A 21 2.39 -8.00 14.53
C ASP A 21 0.97 -8.59 14.40
N GLU A 22 -0.02 -7.95 15.04
CA GLU A 22 -1.44 -8.34 14.97
C GLU A 22 -2.28 -7.12 14.58
N ALA A 23 -2.57 -6.98 13.28
CA ALA A 23 -3.48 -5.97 12.75
C ALA A 23 -4.83 -6.60 12.36
N ASP A 24 -5.92 -5.90 12.68
CA ASP A 24 -7.25 -6.30 12.26
C ASP A 24 -7.53 -5.84 10.82
N TRP A 25 -7.48 -6.79 9.89
CA TRP A 25 -7.70 -6.55 8.46
C TRP A 25 -9.13 -6.81 8.01
N GLU A 26 -10.12 -6.85 8.90
CA GLU A 26 -11.51 -7.19 8.54
C GLU A 26 -12.05 -6.34 7.38
N ASP A 27 -11.77 -5.03 7.38
CA ASP A 27 -12.21 -4.12 6.32
C ASP A 27 -11.50 -4.35 4.98
N LEU A 28 -10.24 -4.79 5.01
CA LEU A 28 -9.51 -5.20 3.81
C LEU A 28 -9.99 -6.58 3.33
N ALA A 29 -10.30 -7.49 4.25
CA ALA A 29 -10.84 -8.81 3.94
C ALA A 29 -12.23 -8.73 3.29
N LYS A 30 -13.03 -7.71 3.62
CA LYS A 30 -14.30 -7.41 2.91
C LYS A 30 -14.08 -7.07 1.43
N LEU A 31 -12.86 -6.72 1.03
CA LEU A 31 -12.48 -6.51 -0.37
C LEU A 31 -12.07 -7.79 -1.12
N ASN A 32 -12.21 -9.00 -0.52
CA ASN A 32 -12.01 -10.30 -1.18
C ASN A 32 -12.94 -10.59 -2.38
N GLY A 33 -13.65 -9.60 -2.90
CA GLY A 33 -14.25 -9.65 -4.22
C GLY A 33 -13.19 -9.59 -5.32
N LYS A 34 -13.54 -10.09 -6.52
CA LYS A 34 -12.60 -10.26 -7.65
C LYS A 34 -11.74 -9.04 -8.01
N ASN A 35 -12.15 -7.81 -7.63
CA ASN A 35 -11.55 -6.57 -8.15
C ASN A 35 -11.03 -5.59 -7.07
N GLY A 36 -11.12 -5.92 -5.77
CA GLY A 36 -10.81 -4.97 -4.69
C GLY A 36 -9.35 -4.50 -4.71
N LEU A 37 -8.42 -5.46 -4.84
CA LEU A 37 -6.97 -5.20 -4.89
C LEU A 37 -6.49 -4.77 -6.28
N MET A 38 -7.22 -5.08 -7.35
CA MET A 38 -6.81 -4.76 -8.72
C MET A 38 -6.60 -3.26 -8.94
N HIS A 39 -7.42 -2.41 -8.30
CA HIS A 39 -7.28 -0.96 -8.41
C HIS A 39 -6.00 -0.46 -7.76
N ILE A 40 -5.59 -1.06 -6.63
CA ILE A 40 -4.35 -0.73 -5.94
C ILE A 40 -3.16 -1.16 -6.79
N MET A 41 -3.19 -2.39 -7.31
CA MET A 41 -2.13 -2.94 -8.18
C MET A 41 -1.98 -2.13 -9.47
N ALA A 42 -3.09 -1.77 -10.13
CA ALA A 42 -3.07 -0.94 -11.34
C ALA A 42 -2.50 0.47 -11.06
N THR A 43 -2.84 1.06 -9.91
CA THR A 43 -2.31 2.37 -9.49
C THR A 43 -0.80 2.30 -9.25
N LEU A 44 -0.32 1.29 -8.53
CA LEU A 44 1.10 1.09 -8.27
C LEU A 44 1.88 0.81 -9.56
N LEU A 45 1.31 0.04 -10.48
CA LEU A 45 1.93 -0.24 -11.78
C LEU A 45 2.08 1.05 -12.60
N TRP A 46 1.00 1.83 -12.74
CA TRP A 46 1.03 3.09 -13.48
C TRP A 46 1.96 4.12 -12.84
N TRP A 47 1.95 4.23 -11.51
CA TRP A 47 2.85 5.15 -10.80
C TRP A 47 4.31 4.71 -10.97
N GLY A 48 4.60 3.40 -10.93
CA GLY A 48 5.93 2.85 -11.16
C GLY A 48 6.46 3.15 -12.56
N ASP A 49 5.61 3.03 -13.58
CA ASP A 49 5.91 3.41 -14.96
C ASP A 49 6.24 4.90 -15.06
N TYR A 50 5.38 5.75 -14.48
CA TYR A 50 5.57 7.20 -14.47
C TYR A 50 6.87 7.66 -13.79
N VAL A 51 7.25 7.05 -12.66
CA VAL A 51 8.50 7.41 -11.95
C VAL A 51 9.73 6.72 -12.52
N GLY A 52 9.58 5.55 -13.16
CA GLY A 52 10.68 4.84 -13.82
C GLY A 52 11.21 5.58 -15.04
N ASP A 53 10.35 6.35 -15.70
CA ASP A 53 10.71 7.22 -16.82
C ASP A 53 11.24 8.61 -16.39
N GLY A 54 11.23 8.92 -15.09
CA GLY A 54 11.61 10.23 -14.52
C GLY A 54 12.92 10.21 -13.72
N GLU A 55 13.58 11.38 -13.59
CA GLU A 55 14.78 11.55 -12.76
C GLU A 55 14.47 11.86 -11.27
N ASP A 56 13.20 11.90 -10.87
CA ASP A 56 12.81 12.28 -9.50
C ASP A 56 12.98 11.10 -8.52
N VAL A 57 14.17 11.04 -7.91
CA VAL A 57 14.56 10.04 -6.91
C VAL A 57 13.63 10.05 -5.68
N PHE A 58 13.03 11.19 -5.33
CA PHE A 58 12.11 11.25 -4.18
C PHE A 58 10.80 10.53 -4.50
N GLN A 59 10.23 10.78 -5.68
CA GLN A 59 9.04 10.09 -6.16
C GLN A 59 9.26 8.57 -6.29
N TYR A 60 10.43 8.15 -6.79
CA TYR A 60 10.78 6.72 -6.89
C TYR A 60 10.86 6.05 -5.52
N ASN A 61 11.46 6.72 -4.53
CA ASN A 61 11.54 6.21 -3.16
C ASN A 61 10.17 6.09 -2.50
N ASP A 62 9.29 7.08 -2.71
CA ASP A 62 7.92 7.05 -2.17
C ASP A 62 7.07 5.95 -2.83
N TRP A 63 7.21 5.76 -4.15
CA TRP A 63 6.60 4.63 -4.84
C TRP A 63 7.09 3.29 -4.29
N THR A 64 8.41 3.13 -4.11
CA THR A 64 9.00 1.90 -3.57
C THR A 64 8.46 1.59 -2.18
N ARG A 65 8.39 2.61 -1.30
CA ARG A 65 7.80 2.47 0.04
C ARG A 65 6.32 2.06 -0.01
N ALA A 66 5.55 2.60 -0.94
CA ALA A 66 4.15 2.21 -1.13
C ALA A 66 4.01 0.75 -1.60
N VAL A 67 4.89 0.29 -2.50
CA VAL A 67 4.93 -1.11 -2.94
C VAL A 67 5.31 -2.04 -1.78
N GLU A 68 6.32 -1.69 -0.99
CA GLU A 68 6.72 -2.45 0.20
C GLU A 68 5.60 -2.54 1.23
N ASP A 69 4.87 -1.44 1.44
CA ASP A 69 3.73 -1.38 2.34
C ASP A 69 2.62 -2.34 1.91
N VAL A 70 2.15 -2.20 0.66
CA VAL A 70 1.11 -3.07 0.09
C VAL A 70 1.55 -4.53 0.10
N THR A 71 2.80 -4.82 -0.25
CA THR A 71 3.35 -6.19 -0.21
C THR A 71 3.32 -6.77 1.20
N TRP A 72 3.69 -5.98 2.21
CA TRP A 72 3.64 -6.42 3.60
C TRP A 72 2.20 -6.73 4.03
N VAL A 73 1.25 -5.87 3.70
CA VAL A 73 -0.18 -6.08 4.00
C VAL A 73 -0.72 -7.33 3.33
N LEU A 74 -0.40 -7.56 2.05
CA LEU A 74 -0.85 -8.75 1.31
C LEU A 74 -0.31 -10.06 1.90
N ARG A 75 0.79 -10.03 2.67
CA ARG A 75 1.30 -11.20 3.40
C ARG A 75 0.58 -11.48 4.72
N GLN A 76 -0.22 -10.54 5.21
CA GLN A 76 -1.02 -10.70 6.43
C GLN A 76 -2.41 -11.28 6.15
N LEU A 77 -2.81 -11.33 4.87
CA LEU A 77 -4.07 -11.92 4.39
C LEU A 77 -3.90 -13.40 4.07
#